data_AF-A0A524ESZ5-F1
#
_entry.id   AF-A0A524ESZ5-F1
#
_cell.length_a   1.000
_cell.length_b   1.000
_cell.length_c   1.000
_cell.angle_alpha   90.00
_cell.angle_beta   90.00
_cell.angle_gamma   90.00
#
_symmetry.space_group_name_H-M   'P 1'
#
loop_
_entity.id
_entity.type
_entity.pdbx_description
1 polymer ?
#
loop_
_entity_poly.entity_id
_entity_poly.type
_entity_poly.pdbx_seq_one_letter_code
_entity_poly.pdbx_strand_id
1 'polypeptide(L)'
;MKYKKDQYSNSFSICSLIFAGIFIYWGVDAFFDESWKFVFSLWGLFWIGIGVAILSSQIAIIANRSKLKRIVLHEFQSNPNISVEEISANTGISVRDIRAIILDLKAAGKLRGGFSISTGAAESMKTVNVSIADPQNIEEQATFCPNCGTEIKRENAEYCSYCGAKI
;
A
#
# COMPACT_ATOMS: atom_id res chain seq x y z
N MET A 1 6.75 17.52 4.75
CA MET A 1 5.61 16.94 5.50
C MET A 1 6.07 16.72 6.92
N LYS A 2 5.32 17.20 7.93
CA LYS A 2 5.66 16.91 9.33
C LYS A 2 5.10 15.53 9.66
N TYR A 3 5.98 14.53 9.79
CA TYR A 3 5.57 13.19 10.18
C TYR A 3 5.05 13.19 11.62
N LYS A 4 3.92 12.52 11.85
CA LYS A 4 3.39 12.25 13.20
C LYS A 4 3.62 10.77 13.49
N LYS A 5 4.11 10.47 14.70
CA LYS A 5 4.38 9.09 15.13
C LYS A 5 3.13 8.22 15.02
N ASP A 6 3.30 7.01 14.49
CA ASP A 6 2.24 5.98 14.31
C ASP A 6 1.09 6.42 13.37
N GLN A 7 1.36 7.42 12.52
CA GLN A 7 0.39 7.91 11.55
C GLN A 7 0.05 6.84 10.48
N TYR A 8 0.94 5.89 10.20
CA TYR A 8 0.65 4.91 9.16
C TYR A 8 -0.25 3.78 9.65
N SER A 9 -0.06 3.29 10.89
CA SER A 9 -0.82 2.17 11.44
C SER A 9 -2.19 2.55 12.00
N ASN A 10 -2.35 3.75 12.57
CA ASN A 10 -3.52 4.08 13.39
C ASN A 10 -4.49 5.11 12.80
N SER A 11 -4.24 5.63 11.59
CA SER A 11 -4.96 6.82 11.13
C SER A 11 -6.25 6.56 10.35
N PHE A 12 -6.44 5.38 9.75
CA PHE A 12 -7.63 5.13 8.91
C PHE A 12 -8.70 4.38 9.70
N SER A 13 -9.90 4.97 9.82
CA SER A 13 -11.02 4.38 10.57
C SER A 13 -12.16 3.98 9.63
N ILE A 14 -12.39 2.68 9.48
CA ILE A 14 -13.47 2.13 8.64
C ILE A 14 -14.84 2.54 9.18
N CYS A 15 -15.03 2.55 10.50
CA CYS A 15 -16.28 2.97 11.12
C CYS A 15 -16.64 4.42 10.75
N SER A 16 -15.65 5.32 10.70
CA SER A 16 -15.89 6.72 10.32
C SER A 16 -16.39 6.87 8.87
N LEU A 17 -15.94 6.00 7.96
CA LEU A 17 -16.43 5.97 6.57
C LEU A 17 -17.89 5.51 6.49
N ILE A 18 -18.26 4.51 7.28
CA ILE A 18 -19.64 4.01 7.34
C ILE A 18 -20.57 5.11 7.87
N PHE A 19 -20.20 5.77 8.98
CA PHE A 19 -20.98 6.88 9.51
C PHE A 19 -21.09 8.05 8.52
N ALA A 20 -20.01 8.39 7.82
CA ALA A 20 -20.05 9.42 6.78
C ALA A 20 -21.04 9.07 5.66
N GLY A 21 -21.06 7.81 5.21
CA GLY A 21 -22.03 7.33 4.23
C GLY A 21 -23.47 7.46 4.70
N ILE A 22 -23.76 7.12 5.96
CA ILE A 22 -25.09 7.24 6.56
C ILE A 22 -25.53 8.72 6.61
N PHE A 23 -24.67 9.62 7.07
CA PHE A 23 -25.00 11.05 7.15
C PHE A 23 -25.22 11.68 5.77
N ILE A 24 -24.43 11.30 4.76
CA ILE A 24 -24.62 11.77 3.40
C ILE A 24 -25.92 11.23 2.83
N TYR A 25 -26.18 9.93 2.98
CA TYR A 25 -27.41 9.31 2.49
C TYR A 25 -28.65 9.98 3.10
N TRP A 26 -28.68 10.11 4.42
CA TRP A 26 -29.82 10.72 5.11
C TRP A 26 -29.95 12.21 4.82
N GLY A 27 -28.82 12.92 4.67
CA GLY A 27 -28.81 14.32 4.27
C GLY A 27 -29.31 14.56 2.84
N VAL A 28 -29.00 13.65 1.91
CA VAL A 28 -29.51 13.68 0.53
C VAL A 28 -31.00 13.35 0.50
N ASP A 29 -31.44 12.33 1.23
CA ASP A 29 -32.85 11.96 1.35
C ASP A 29 -33.68 13.14 1.89
N ALA A 30 -33.23 13.77 2.99
CA ALA A 30 -33.85 14.96 3.57
C ALA A 30 -33.77 16.21 2.66
N PHE A 31 -32.83 16.26 1.71
CA PHE A 31 -32.72 17.36 0.75
C PHE A 31 -33.73 17.25 -0.40
N PHE A 32 -34.13 16.03 -0.78
CA PHE A 32 -35.03 15.77 -1.91
C PHE A 32 -36.48 15.44 -1.51
N ASP A 33 -36.78 15.21 -0.24
CA ASP A 33 -38.16 14.99 0.21
C ASP A 33 -39.02 16.27 0.00
N GLU A 34 -40.11 16.14 -0.75
CA GLU A 34 -40.89 17.27 -1.31
C GLU A 34 -41.79 17.99 -0.30
N SER A 35 -41.81 17.53 0.95
CA SER A 35 -42.87 17.80 1.91
C SER A 35 -42.81 19.17 2.63
N TRP A 36 -41.75 19.99 2.44
CA TRP A 36 -41.51 21.23 3.22
C TRP A 36 -40.76 22.33 2.43
N LYS A 37 -41.41 22.96 1.45
CA LYS A 37 -40.80 23.84 0.42
C LYS A 37 -40.32 25.25 0.87
N PHE A 38 -39.59 25.41 1.99
CA PHE A 38 -38.77 26.62 2.25
C PHE A 38 -37.67 26.48 3.33
N VAL A 39 -37.89 25.65 4.37
CA VAL A 39 -36.90 25.40 5.46
C VAL A 39 -35.90 24.28 5.09
N PHE A 40 -36.10 23.64 3.92
CA PHE A 40 -35.57 22.30 3.60
C PHE A 40 -34.16 22.18 3.02
N SER A 41 -33.56 23.24 2.50
CA SER A 41 -32.22 23.10 1.91
C SER A 41 -31.12 23.09 2.99
N LEU A 42 -31.24 23.93 4.03
CA LEU A 42 -30.17 24.13 5.01
C LEU A 42 -29.97 22.92 5.94
N TRP A 43 -31.04 22.20 6.30
CA TRP A 43 -30.94 21.06 7.22
C TRP A 43 -30.34 19.83 6.53
N GLY A 44 -30.75 19.53 5.29
CA GLY A 44 -30.10 18.51 4.47
C GLY A 44 -28.62 18.82 4.19
N LEU A 45 -28.32 20.08 3.84
CA LEU A 45 -26.93 20.54 3.65
C LEU A 45 -26.08 20.45 4.92
N PHE A 46 -26.66 20.63 6.10
CA PHE A 46 -25.96 20.47 7.37
C PHE A 46 -25.48 19.01 7.56
N TRP A 47 -26.34 18.02 7.33
CA TRP A 47 -25.97 16.60 7.43
C TRP A 47 -24.96 16.18 6.35
N ILE A 48 -25.17 16.63 5.11
CA ILE A 48 -24.20 16.42 4.03
C ILE A 48 -22.85 17.04 4.41
N GLY A 49 -22.85 18.25 4.97
CA GLY A 49 -21.66 18.95 5.43
C GLY A 49 -20.86 18.16 6.47
N ILE A 50 -21.54 17.56 7.46
CA ILE A 50 -20.90 16.68 8.45
C ILE A 50 -20.27 15.46 7.76
N GLY A 51 -21.00 14.79 6.89
CA GLY A 51 -20.49 13.63 6.16
C GLY A 51 -19.27 13.97 5.30
N VAL A 52 -19.31 15.10 4.58
CA VAL A 52 -18.19 15.59 3.76
C VAL A 52 -16.98 15.99 4.62
N ALA A 53 -17.19 16.62 5.78
CA ALA A 53 -16.10 16.94 6.71
C ALA A 53 -15.38 15.66 7.17
N ILE A 54 -16.13 14.61 7.53
CA ILE A 54 -15.55 13.31 7.90
C ILE A 54 -14.76 12.71 6.73
N LEU A 55 -15.32 12.68 5.51
CA LEU A 55 -14.62 12.15 4.33
C LEU A 55 -13.33 12.94 4.01
N SER A 56 -13.37 14.26 4.06
CA SER A 56 -12.22 15.12 3.78
C SER A 56 -11.05 14.82 4.73
N SER A 57 -11.34 14.54 6.00
CA SER A 57 -10.33 14.16 7.00
C SER A 57 -9.64 12.84 6.63
N GLN A 58 -10.39 11.86 6.15
CA GLN A 58 -9.87 10.54 5.76
C GLN A 58 -9.06 10.64 4.45
N ILE A 59 -9.47 11.48 3.50
CA ILE A 59 -8.75 11.68 2.23
C ILE A 59 -7.34 12.24 2.48
N ALA A 60 -7.21 13.21 3.38
CA ALA A 60 -5.90 13.77 3.75
C ALA A 60 -4.96 12.72 4.38
N ILE A 61 -5.51 11.79 5.16
CA ILE A 61 -4.78 10.69 5.77
C ILE A 61 -4.27 9.71 4.69
N ILE A 62 -5.12 9.34 3.74
CA ILE A 62 -4.76 8.46 2.61
C ILE A 62 -3.66 9.09 1.75
N ALA A 63 -3.77 10.38 1.44
CA ALA A 63 -2.78 11.10 0.64
C ALA A 63 -1.40 11.14 1.32
N ASN A 64 -1.35 11.25 2.65
CA ASN A 64 -0.10 11.18 3.39
C ASN A 64 0.49 9.76 3.42
N ARG A 65 -0.36 8.73 3.47
CA ARG A 65 0.05 7.32 3.46
C ARG A 65 0.82 6.95 2.18
N SER A 66 0.36 7.42 1.03
CA SER A 66 1.02 7.16 -0.26
C SER A 66 2.38 7.85 -0.38
N LYS A 67 2.55 9.04 0.22
CA LYS A 67 3.83 9.75 0.29
C LYS A 67 4.85 8.99 1.15
N LEU A 68 4.45 8.50 2.32
CA LEU A 68 5.31 7.69 3.19
C LEU A 68 5.79 6.41 2.49
N LYS A 69 4.89 5.71 1.77
CA LYS A 69 5.26 4.56 0.93
C LYS A 69 6.36 4.91 -0.08
N ARG A 70 6.25 6.07 -0.74
CA ARG A 70 7.20 6.53 -1.75
C ARG A 70 8.57 6.84 -1.15
N ILE A 71 8.62 7.46 0.03
CA ILE A 71 9.88 7.77 0.73
C ILE A 71 10.61 6.48 1.11
N VAL A 72 9.92 5.54 1.74
CA VAL A 72 10.52 4.25 2.12
C VAL A 72 10.95 3.46 0.89
N LEU A 73 10.14 3.46 -0.17
CA LEU A 73 10.51 2.82 -1.43
C LEU A 73 11.77 3.44 -2.04
N HIS A 74 11.91 4.76 -2.01
CA HIS A 74 13.08 5.47 -2.50
C HIS A 74 14.35 5.10 -1.72
N GLU A 75 14.26 4.94 -0.40
CA GLU A 75 15.40 4.48 0.41
C GLU A 75 15.84 3.07 0.04
N PHE A 76 14.90 2.15 -0.18
CA PHE A 76 15.22 0.81 -0.67
C PHE A 76 15.77 0.80 -2.10
N GLN A 77 15.34 1.73 -2.95
CA GLN A 77 15.91 1.89 -4.30
C GLN A 77 17.34 2.43 -4.27
N SER A 78 17.64 3.33 -3.33
CA SER A 78 18.96 3.93 -3.17
C SER A 78 19.95 2.97 -2.53
N ASN A 79 19.51 2.19 -1.54
CA ASN A 79 20.32 1.17 -0.87
C ASN A 79 19.48 -0.09 -0.57
N PRO A 80 19.61 -1.18 -1.35
CA PRO A 80 18.80 -2.39 -1.18
C PRO A 80 19.14 -3.19 0.09
N ASN A 81 20.30 -2.93 0.71
CA ASN A 81 20.77 -3.61 1.92
C ASN A 81 20.48 -2.83 3.21
N ILE A 82 19.75 -1.70 3.12
CA ILE A 82 19.52 -0.83 4.26
C ILE A 82 18.65 -1.50 5.33
N SER A 83 19.00 -1.31 6.60
CA SER A 83 18.23 -1.81 7.73
C SER A 83 17.00 -0.93 8.02
N VAL A 84 16.00 -1.50 8.69
CA VAL A 84 14.78 -0.76 9.06
C VAL A 84 15.10 0.37 10.05
N GLU A 85 16.09 0.13 10.91
CA GLU A 85 16.60 1.04 11.92
C GLU A 85 17.30 2.25 11.29
N GLU A 86 18.08 2.02 10.23
CA GLU A 86 18.76 3.07 9.47
C GLU A 86 17.78 3.91 8.64
N ILE A 87 16.76 3.29 8.03
CA ILE A 87 15.65 4.04 7.39
C ILE A 87 14.94 4.92 8.44
N SER A 88 14.74 4.42 9.66
CA SER A 88 14.12 5.18 10.74
C SER A 88 14.93 6.40 11.13
N ALA A 89 16.26 6.24 11.24
CA ALA A 89 17.17 7.34 11.54
C ALA A 89 17.20 8.40 10.41
N ASN A 90 17.26 7.96 9.15
CA ASN A 90 17.36 8.85 7.99
C ASN A 90 16.07 9.62 7.71
N THR A 91 14.92 8.97 7.87
CA THR A 91 13.61 9.53 7.49
C THR A 91 12.81 10.10 8.66
N GLY A 92 13.19 9.75 9.89
CA GLY A 92 12.45 10.09 11.11
C GLY A 92 11.12 9.33 11.28
N ILE A 93 10.83 8.35 10.43
CA ILE A 93 9.64 7.50 10.51
C ILE A 93 9.83 6.43 11.58
N SER A 94 8.79 6.08 12.34
CA SER A 94 8.89 5.02 13.35
C SER A 94 9.17 3.65 12.71
N VAL A 95 9.98 2.83 13.39
CA VAL A 95 10.28 1.44 12.96
C VAL A 95 9.00 0.63 12.73
N ARG A 96 7.96 0.84 13.56
CA ARG A 96 6.66 0.18 13.42
C ARG A 96 5.99 0.54 12.09
N ASP A 97 5.92 1.84 11.76
CA ASP A 97 5.32 2.31 10.52
C ASP A 97 6.12 1.85 9.31
N ILE A 98 7.46 1.83 9.39
CA ILE A 98 8.32 1.32 8.31
C ILE A 98 8.04 -0.16 8.06
N ARG A 99 7.94 -1.00 9.10
CA ARG A 99 7.59 -2.43 8.94
C ARG A 99 6.23 -2.60 8.29
N ALA A 100 5.22 -1.83 8.69
CA ALA A 100 3.90 -1.84 8.07
C ALA A 100 3.94 -1.39 6.60
N ILE A 101 4.74 -0.37 6.28
CA ILE A 101 4.96 0.10 4.91
C ILE A 101 5.62 -0.98 4.05
N ILE A 102 6.64 -1.66 4.57
CA ILE A 102 7.34 -2.76 3.89
C ILE A 102 6.37 -3.90 3.59
N LEU A 103 5.55 -4.31 4.56
CA LEU A 103 4.55 -5.36 4.36
C LEU A 103 3.55 -4.98 3.26
N ASP A 104 3.06 -3.74 3.27
CA ASP A 104 2.18 -3.22 2.23
C ASP A 104 2.85 -3.16 0.85
N LEU A 105 4.13 -2.78 0.78
CA LEU A 105 4.90 -2.72 -0.47
C LEU A 105 5.21 -4.10 -1.03
N LYS A 106 5.41 -5.11 -0.16
CA LYS A 106 5.51 -6.52 -0.56
C LYS A 106 4.18 -7.04 -1.11
N ALA A 107 3.07 -6.78 -0.41
CA ALA A 107 1.74 -7.15 -0.87
C ALA A 107 1.38 -6.47 -2.21
N ALA A 108 1.84 -5.24 -2.43
CA ALA A 108 1.68 -4.53 -3.69
C ALA A 108 2.68 -4.94 -4.79
N GLY A 109 3.58 -5.89 -4.53
CA GLY A 109 4.58 -6.37 -5.49
C GLY A 109 5.71 -5.39 -5.82
N LYS A 110 5.86 -4.30 -5.05
CA LYS A 110 6.88 -3.25 -5.28
C LYS A 110 8.23 -3.55 -4.63
N LEU A 111 8.21 -4.30 -3.53
CA LEU A 111 9.40 -4.81 -2.86
C LEU A 111 9.39 -6.34 -2.87
N ARG A 112 10.50 -6.97 -3.22
CA ARG A 112 10.69 -8.43 -3.16
C ARG A 112 11.80 -8.76 -2.18
N GLY A 113 11.59 -9.78 -1.34
CA GLY A 113 12.71 -10.43 -0.66
C GLY A 113 13.49 -11.23 -1.69
N GLY A 114 14.80 -11.02 -1.80
CA GLY A 114 15.63 -11.91 -2.58
C GLY A 114 15.85 -13.20 -1.79
N PHE A 115 15.85 -14.35 -2.46
CA PHE A 115 16.42 -15.57 -1.89
C PHE A 115 17.61 -15.99 -2.74
N SER A 116 18.65 -16.45 -2.09
CA SER A 116 19.84 -16.95 -2.76
C SER A 116 19.49 -18.20 -3.54
N ILE A 117 19.81 -18.20 -4.84
CA ILE A 117 19.47 -19.29 -5.76
C ILE A 117 20.26 -20.57 -5.41
N SER A 118 21.45 -20.43 -4.81
CA SER A 118 22.33 -21.53 -4.45
C SER A 118 22.15 -22.03 -3.02
N THR A 119 21.80 -21.15 -2.08
CA THR A 119 21.73 -21.51 -0.65
C THR A 119 20.32 -21.51 -0.06
N GLY A 120 19.34 -20.96 -0.78
CA GLY A 120 17.98 -20.73 -0.25
C GLY A 120 17.92 -19.69 0.88
N ALA A 121 19.06 -19.12 1.30
CA ALA A 121 19.11 -18.10 2.34
C ALA A 121 18.39 -16.83 1.89
N ALA A 122 17.72 -16.16 2.81
CA ALA A 122 17.13 -14.85 2.55
C ALA A 122 18.25 -13.85 2.22
N GLU A 123 18.29 -13.41 0.97
CA GLU A 123 19.10 -12.29 0.52
C GLU A 123 18.33 -10.99 0.76
N SER A 124 19.04 -9.87 0.67
CA SER A 124 18.47 -8.55 0.90
C SER A 124 17.34 -8.19 -0.07
N MET A 125 16.61 -7.15 0.31
CA MET A 125 15.38 -6.73 -0.36
C MET A 125 15.70 -6.13 -1.74
N LYS A 126 15.22 -6.77 -2.81
CA LYS A 126 15.34 -6.28 -4.18
C LYS A 126 14.08 -5.51 -4.56
N THR A 127 14.23 -4.29 -5.05
CA THR A 127 13.12 -3.52 -5.61
C THR A 127 12.70 -4.13 -6.95
N VAL A 128 11.40 -4.31 -7.16
CA VAL A 128 10.89 -4.75 -8.46
C VAL A 128 10.79 -3.51 -9.34
N ASN A 129 11.82 -3.26 -10.14
CA ASN A 129 11.61 -2.51 -11.36
C ASN A 129 10.74 -3.41 -12.23
N VAL A 130 9.42 -3.20 -12.19
CA VAL A 130 8.51 -3.73 -13.21
C VAL A 130 8.81 -2.92 -14.47
N SER A 131 9.94 -3.25 -15.11
CA SER A 131 10.04 -3.11 -16.54
C SER A 131 8.97 -4.05 -17.07
N ILE A 132 7.90 -3.49 -17.62
CA ILE A 132 7.02 -4.21 -18.53
C ILE A 132 7.96 -4.71 -19.63
N ALA A 133 8.41 -5.96 -19.50
CA ALA A 133 9.12 -6.63 -20.56
C ALA A 133 8.09 -6.87 -21.66
N ASP A 134 8.24 -6.07 -22.70
CA ASP A 134 7.81 -6.28 -24.07
C ASP A 134 7.41 -7.75 -24.38
N PRO A 135 6.17 -8.01 -24.84
CA PRO A 135 5.70 -9.35 -25.13
C PRO A 135 6.19 -9.80 -26.52
N GLN A 136 7.50 -9.94 -26.70
CA GLN A 136 8.06 -10.60 -27.89
C GLN A 136 9.27 -11.45 -27.51
N ASN A 137 9.02 -12.74 -27.32
CA ASN A 137 9.82 -13.90 -27.71
C ASN A 137 9.63 -15.05 -26.69
N ILE A 138 8.59 -15.88 -26.91
CA ILE A 138 8.39 -17.14 -26.20
C ILE A 138 8.88 -18.24 -27.13
N GLU A 139 10.12 -18.67 -26.94
CA GLU A 139 10.55 -20.03 -27.22
C GLU A 139 11.77 -20.33 -26.34
N GLU A 140 11.50 -20.73 -25.09
CA GLU A 140 12.29 -21.68 -24.30
C GLU A 140 11.48 -21.98 -23.02
N GLN A 141 11.50 -23.24 -22.58
CA GLN A 141 10.58 -23.79 -21.58
C GLN A 141 10.73 -23.09 -20.22
N ALA A 142 9.95 -22.03 -20.01
CA ALA A 142 9.88 -21.33 -18.73
C ALA A 142 9.34 -22.26 -17.65
N THR A 143 10.23 -22.79 -16.82
CA THR A 143 9.85 -23.62 -15.67
C THR A 143 9.29 -22.69 -14.60
N PHE A 144 8.08 -22.99 -14.10
CA PHE A 144 7.46 -22.22 -13.01
C PHE A 144 7.72 -22.91 -11.67
N CYS A 145 7.98 -22.14 -10.62
CA CYS A 145 8.13 -22.70 -9.28
C CYS A 145 6.80 -23.33 -8.80
N PRO A 146 6.78 -24.60 -8.37
CA PRO A 146 5.54 -25.29 -7.97
C PRO A 146 4.92 -24.72 -6.68
N ASN A 147 5.71 -24.03 -5.84
CA ASN A 147 5.22 -23.45 -4.58
C ASN A 147 4.63 -22.04 -4.74
N CYS A 148 5.17 -21.23 -5.65
CA CYS A 148 4.79 -19.81 -5.75
C CYS A 148 4.41 -19.32 -7.16
N GLY A 149 4.52 -20.17 -8.18
CA GLY A 149 4.20 -19.83 -9.56
C GLY A 149 5.13 -18.79 -10.20
N THR A 150 6.26 -18.46 -9.57
CA THR A 150 7.23 -17.52 -10.16
C THR A 150 8.04 -18.21 -11.26
N GLU A 151 8.24 -17.51 -12.38
CA GLU A 151 9.08 -17.95 -13.49
C GLU A 151 10.55 -18.11 -13.07
N ILE A 152 11.13 -19.26 -13.40
CA ILE A 152 12.53 -19.58 -13.10
C ILE A 152 13.36 -19.22 -14.32
N LYS A 153 14.02 -18.06 -14.27
CA LYS A 153 14.80 -17.50 -15.38
C LYS A 153 16.18 -18.14 -15.58
N ARG A 154 16.55 -19.18 -14.83
CA ARG A 154 17.88 -19.80 -14.87
C ARG A 154 17.75 -21.32 -14.80
N GLU A 155 18.34 -22.01 -15.76
CA GLU A 155 18.29 -23.47 -15.91
C GLU A 155 18.98 -24.24 -14.75
N ASN A 156 19.88 -23.59 -14.00
CA ASN A 156 20.65 -24.20 -12.89
C ASN A 156 20.25 -23.66 -11.50
N ALA A 157 18.98 -23.32 -11.28
CA ALA A 157 18.50 -22.82 -10.00
C ALA A 157 18.08 -23.95 -9.05
N GLU A 158 18.77 -24.13 -7.91
CA GLU A 158 18.39 -25.13 -6.89
C GLU A 158 17.25 -24.65 -5.98
N TYR A 159 17.15 -23.33 -5.78
CA TYR A 159 16.11 -22.70 -4.97
C TYR A 159 15.42 -21.56 -5.73
N CYS A 160 14.11 -21.44 -5.51
CA CYS A 160 13.31 -20.37 -6.06
C CYS A 160 13.75 -19.02 -5.50
N SER A 161 14.16 -18.11 -6.37
CA SER A 161 14.57 -16.74 -6.00
C SER A 161 13.48 -15.90 -5.31
N TYR A 162 12.22 -16.35 -5.36
CA TYR A 162 11.07 -15.63 -4.80
C TYR A 162 10.57 -16.18 -3.46
N CYS A 163 10.46 -17.49 -3.30
CA CYS A 163 9.96 -18.10 -2.06
C CYS A 163 10.99 -18.94 -1.30
N GLY A 164 12.20 -19.09 -1.85
CA GLY A 164 13.26 -19.92 -1.26
C GLY A 164 12.95 -21.42 -1.29
N ALA A 165 11.87 -21.85 -1.94
CA ALA A 165 11.54 -23.27 -2.06
C ALA A 165 12.54 -23.97 -2.98
N LYS A 166 12.96 -25.18 -2.60
CA LYS A 166 13.77 -26.03 -3.46
C LYS A 166 12.98 -26.36 -4.74
N ILE A 167 13.64 -26.24 -5.89
CA ILE A 167 13.04 -26.46 -7.22
C ILE A 167 13.29 -27.91 -7.66
#